data_AF-A0A7S2VVV7-F1
#
_entry.id   AF-A0A7S2VVV7-F1
#
_cell.length_a   1.000
_cell.length_b   1.000
_cell.length_c   1.000
_cell.angle_alpha   90.00
_cell.angle_beta   90.00
_cell.angle_gamma   90.00
#
_symmetry.space_group_name_H-M   'P 1'
#
loop_
_entity.id
_entity.type
_entity.pdbx_description
1 polymer ?
#
loop_
_entity_poly.entity_id
_entity_poly.type
_entity_poly.pdbx_seq_one_letter_code
_entity_poly.pdbx_strand_id
1 'polypeptide(L)'
;EGYGWVNIGSKGVPGSRIHYVKTWKPLANVSDMLQEFFMGGSKELEDISYINTPAGAEGKLLNKYGFKTETSGTIKVRINTVLQQFNPDVVPRRRDKSPPRLAAGASPHSKRNRKELSLDAVLSRARQRLRDARGGDIMVRPGLVSE
;
A
#
# COMPACT_ATOMS: atom_id res chain seq x y z
N GLU A 1 -23.43 8.95 16.55
CA GLU A 1 -22.81 9.22 15.24
C GLU A 1 -21.92 10.44 15.37
N GLY A 2 -20.81 10.51 14.66
CA GLY A 2 -19.94 11.68 14.73
C GLY A 2 -18.54 11.45 14.17
N TYR A 3 -17.84 12.55 14.02
CA TYR A 3 -16.51 12.63 13.44
C TYR A 3 -15.47 12.86 14.51
N GLY A 4 -14.32 12.23 14.35
CA GLY A 4 -13.16 12.41 15.18
C GLY A 4 -11.92 12.05 14.39
N TRP A 5 -10.79 12.62 14.75
CA TRP A 5 -9.52 12.32 14.10
C TRP A 5 -8.45 12.03 15.14
N VAL A 6 -7.48 11.22 14.75
CA VAL A 6 -6.32 10.89 15.56
C VAL A 6 -5.09 10.83 14.66
N ASN A 7 -4.02 11.51 15.09
CA ASN A 7 -2.74 11.42 14.40
C ASN A 7 -2.02 10.14 14.87
N ILE A 8 -1.64 9.28 13.93
CA ILE A 8 -0.86 8.06 14.22
C ILE A 8 0.64 8.38 14.46
N GLY A 9 0.99 9.68 14.44
CA GLY A 9 2.31 10.25 14.71
C GLY A 9 3.10 10.45 13.42
N SER A 10 3.70 11.64 13.25
CA SER A 10 4.53 11.97 12.08
C SER A 10 5.81 11.14 11.97
N LYS A 11 6.22 10.46 13.07
CA LYS A 11 7.32 9.48 13.13
C LYS A 11 6.84 8.11 13.62
N GLY A 12 5.65 7.71 13.15
CA GLY A 12 4.99 6.40 13.35
C GLY A 12 5.62 5.53 14.42
N VAL A 13 5.22 5.71 15.68
CA VAL A 13 5.76 4.88 16.75
C VAL A 13 5.19 3.48 16.59
N PRO A 14 6.03 2.46 16.32
CA PRO A 14 5.53 1.11 16.13
C PRO A 14 4.98 0.55 17.44
N GLY A 15 4.10 -0.44 17.32
CA GLY A 15 3.50 -1.15 18.44
C GLY A 15 2.01 -0.85 18.63
N SER A 16 1.49 -1.26 19.78
CA SER A 16 0.07 -1.20 20.13
C SER A 16 -0.18 -0.05 21.09
N ARG A 17 -1.08 0.88 20.73
CA ARG A 17 -1.46 2.03 21.56
C ARG A 17 -2.96 2.21 21.66
N ILE A 18 -3.41 2.75 22.78
CA ILE A 18 -4.80 3.10 23.00
C ILE A 18 -4.92 4.62 22.87
N HIS A 19 -5.85 5.06 22.02
CA HIS A 19 -6.18 6.45 21.79
C HIS A 19 -7.61 6.72 22.26
N TYR A 20 -7.79 7.82 22.98
CA TYR A 20 -9.12 8.34 23.33
C TYR A 20 -9.44 9.47 22.36
N VAL A 21 -10.31 9.21 21.40
CA VAL A 21 -10.66 10.16 20.35
C VAL A 21 -11.97 10.83 20.72
N LYS A 22 -11.94 12.15 20.91
CA LYS A 22 -13.14 12.94 21.13
C LYS A 22 -13.86 13.11 19.80
N THR A 23 -15.16 12.86 19.82
CA THR A 23 -16.01 12.92 18.62
C THR A 23 -17.01 14.05 18.71
N TRP A 24 -17.34 14.64 17.56
CA TRP A 24 -18.29 15.72 17.42
C TRP A 24 -19.19 15.47 16.21
N LYS A 25 -20.38 16.06 16.20
CA LYS A 25 -21.30 16.05 15.06
C LYS A 25 -21.82 17.46 14.79
N PRO A 26 -22.23 17.79 13.56
CA PRO A 26 -22.90 19.06 13.30
C PRO A 26 -24.18 19.15 14.14
N LEU A 27 -24.44 20.33 14.71
CA LEU A 27 -25.66 20.59 15.47
C LEU A 27 -26.83 20.63 14.48
N ALA A 28 -27.78 19.72 14.68
CA ALA A 28 -28.99 19.62 13.87
C ALA A 28 -30.05 20.63 14.31
N ASN A 29 -30.80 21.18 13.37
CA ASN A 29 -32.01 21.94 13.67
C ASN A 29 -33.18 20.97 13.98
N VAL A 30 -34.28 21.48 14.53
CA VAL A 30 -35.47 20.65 14.84
C VAL A 30 -36.01 19.94 13.60
N SER A 31 -36.02 20.61 12.44
CA SER A 31 -36.42 20.00 11.16
C SER A 31 -35.52 18.82 10.79
N ASP A 32 -34.22 18.98 10.99
CA ASP A 32 -33.22 17.96 10.67
C ASP A 32 -33.37 16.75 11.58
N MET A 33 -33.59 16.99 12.88
CA MET A 33 -33.82 15.92 13.86
C MET A 33 -35.11 15.14 13.56
N LEU A 34 -36.18 15.82 13.15
CA LEU A 34 -37.44 15.18 12.74
C LEU A 34 -37.24 14.35 11.46
N GLN A 35 -36.50 14.88 10.49
CA GLN A 35 -36.18 14.15 9.27
C GLN A 35 -35.33 12.90 9.56
N GLU A 36 -34.27 13.03 10.35
CA GLU A 36 -33.44 11.90 10.79
C GLU A 36 -34.26 10.85 11.56
N PHE A 37 -35.20 11.27 12.42
CA PHE A 37 -36.04 10.37 13.18
C PHE A 37 -37.10 9.63 12.34
N PHE A 38 -37.78 10.34 11.44
CA PHE A 38 -38.93 9.78 10.71
C PHE A 38 -38.58 9.22 9.32
N MET A 39 -37.71 9.91 8.58
CA MET A 39 -37.31 9.48 7.24
C MET A 39 -36.00 8.69 7.27
N GLY A 40 -35.21 8.83 8.34
CA GLY A 40 -33.86 8.29 8.42
C GLY A 40 -32.85 9.17 7.69
N GLY A 41 -31.57 8.79 7.82
CA GLY A 41 -30.42 9.51 7.28
C GLY A 41 -29.88 10.55 8.25
N SER A 42 -28.58 10.80 8.18
CA SER A 42 -27.88 11.77 9.04
C SER A 42 -27.14 12.81 8.22
N LYS A 43 -26.88 13.97 8.83
CA LYS A 43 -26.12 15.04 8.19
C LYS A 43 -24.64 14.71 8.20
N GLU A 44 -24.14 14.37 7.03
CA GLU A 44 -22.74 14.05 6.84
C GLU A 44 -21.91 15.26 6.36
N LEU A 45 -20.62 15.22 6.65
CA LEU A 45 -19.65 16.14 6.05
C LEU A 45 -19.51 15.84 4.56
N GLU A 46 -19.53 16.88 3.74
CA GLU A 46 -19.27 16.79 2.30
C GLU A 46 -17.84 16.28 2.02
N ASP A 47 -16.85 16.73 2.81
CA ASP A 47 -15.46 16.29 2.71
C ASP A 47 -14.91 15.91 4.10
N ILE A 48 -14.37 14.70 4.19
CA ILE A 48 -13.79 14.08 5.40
C ILE A 48 -12.45 14.76 5.78
N SER A 49 -11.76 15.36 4.82
CA SER A 49 -10.48 16.07 5.04
C SER A 49 -10.62 17.22 6.04
N TYR A 50 -11.84 17.72 6.19
CA TYR A 50 -12.21 18.81 7.08
C TYR A 50 -12.26 18.46 8.56
N ILE A 51 -12.25 17.17 8.90
CA ILE A 51 -12.22 16.70 10.29
C ILE A 51 -10.87 17.06 10.94
N ASN A 52 -9.79 17.14 10.16
CA ASN A 52 -8.46 17.41 10.67
C ASN A 52 -8.24 18.89 11.03
N THR A 53 -7.50 19.13 12.12
CA THR A 53 -7.01 20.46 12.48
C THR A 53 -5.93 20.88 11.48
N PRO A 54 -6.06 22.03 10.80
CA PRO A 54 -5.08 22.49 9.83
C PRO A 54 -3.79 22.89 10.56
N ALA A 55 -2.67 22.73 9.88
CA ALA A 55 -1.37 23.16 10.40
C ALA A 55 -1.39 24.68 10.63
N GLY A 56 -1.05 25.13 11.84
CA GLY A 56 -1.04 26.55 12.21
C GLY A 56 -2.34 27.09 12.81
N ALA A 57 -3.34 26.25 13.08
CA ALA A 57 -4.50 26.68 13.87
C ALA A 57 -4.09 26.95 15.33
N GLU A 58 -4.02 28.23 15.70
CA GLU A 58 -3.81 28.68 17.07
C GLU A 58 -5.14 29.02 17.72
N GLY A 59 -5.61 28.15 18.62
CA GLY A 59 -6.87 28.37 19.35
C GLY A 59 -7.47 27.09 19.92
N LYS A 60 -8.20 27.23 21.04
CA LYS A 60 -8.92 26.11 21.69
C LYS A 60 -10.14 25.65 20.89
N LEU A 61 -10.70 26.54 20.06
CA LEU A 61 -11.89 26.31 19.25
C LEU A 61 -11.59 26.72 17.81
N LEU A 62 -11.89 25.84 16.86
CA LEU A 62 -11.73 26.11 15.44
C LEU A 62 -13.08 25.90 14.76
N ASN A 63 -13.76 27.00 14.40
CA ASN A 63 -14.99 26.95 13.61
C ASN A 63 -14.68 27.32 12.15
N LYS A 64 -14.43 26.33 11.31
CA LYS A 64 -14.06 26.54 9.90
C LYS A 64 -15.24 26.87 8.99
N TYR A 65 -16.45 26.42 9.32
CA TYR A 65 -17.57 26.33 8.37
C TYR A 65 -18.83 27.09 8.79
N GLY A 66 -18.77 27.83 9.91
CA GLY A 66 -19.88 28.66 10.35
C GLY A 66 -21.10 27.88 10.90
N PHE A 67 -21.05 26.54 10.95
CA PHE A 67 -22.08 25.74 11.62
C PHE A 67 -21.67 25.39 13.06
N LYS A 68 -22.67 25.21 13.91
CA LYS A 68 -22.45 24.82 15.31
C LYS A 68 -22.17 23.32 15.37
N THR A 69 -21.32 22.90 16.29
CA THR A 69 -20.98 21.49 16.53
C THR A 69 -21.35 21.09 17.95
N GLU A 70 -21.77 19.84 18.13
CA GLU A 70 -22.04 19.25 19.43
C GLU A 70 -21.08 18.07 19.70
N THR A 71 -20.70 17.86 20.97
CA THR A 71 -19.86 16.73 21.36
C THR A 71 -20.68 15.44 21.39
N SER A 72 -20.29 14.43 20.60
CA SER A 72 -20.99 13.12 20.56
C SER A 72 -20.39 12.10 21.53
N GLY A 73 -19.35 12.46 22.28
CA GLY A 73 -18.69 11.59 23.26
C GLY A 73 -17.23 11.31 22.93
N THR A 74 -16.69 10.23 23.50
CA THR A 74 -15.29 9.82 23.33
C THR A 74 -15.23 8.33 23.02
N ILE A 75 -14.52 7.97 21.96
CA ILE A 75 -14.27 6.58 21.58
C ILE A 75 -12.87 6.15 22.02
N LYS A 76 -12.76 4.92 22.52
CA LYS A 76 -11.49 4.29 22.88
C LYS A 76 -11.07 3.37 21.74
N VAL A 77 -10.02 3.75 21.02
CA VAL A 77 -9.54 3.01 19.85
C VAL A 77 -8.16 2.43 20.17
N ARG A 78 -7.97 1.13 19.92
CA ARG A 78 -6.65 0.51 19.97
C ARG A 78 -6.09 0.43 18.55
N ILE A 79 -4.95 1.08 18.33
CA ILE A 79 -4.25 1.12 17.04
C ILE A 79 -2.94 0.33 17.18
N ASN A 80 -2.73 -0.61 16.27
CA ASN A 80 -1.48 -1.35 16.14
C ASN A 80 -0.76 -0.85 14.89
N THR A 81 0.39 -0.22 15.09
CA THR A 81 1.17 0.40 14.01
C THR A 81 2.42 -0.42 13.73
N VAL A 82 2.65 -0.75 12.46
CA VAL A 82 3.91 -1.33 11.98
C VAL A 82 4.60 -0.30 11.11
N LEU A 83 5.86 0.00 11.44
CA LEU A 83 6.67 0.92 10.66
C LEU A 83 7.63 0.13 9.78
N GLN A 84 7.47 0.23 8.46
CA GLN A 84 8.43 -0.28 7.50
C GLN A 84 9.33 0.87 7.05
N GLN A 85 10.63 0.76 7.33
CA GLN A 85 11.63 1.69 6.83
C GLN A 85 12.48 0.98 5.79
N PHE A 86 12.64 1.61 4.62
CA PHE A 86 13.62 1.17 3.64
C PHE A 86 15.01 1.48 4.18
N ASN A 87 15.84 0.45 4.38
CA ASN A 87 17.23 0.63 4.76
C ASN A 87 18.10 0.58 3.49
N PRO A 88 18.58 1.73 2.99
CA PRO A 88 19.40 1.79 1.78
C PRO A 88 20.77 1.13 1.95
N ASP A 89 21.25 0.97 3.19
CA ASP A 89 22.57 0.40 3.50
C ASP A 89 22.57 -1.13 3.60
N VAL A 90 21.39 -1.76 3.49
CA VAL A 90 21.29 -3.23 3.42
C VAL A 90 21.68 -3.66 2.02
N VAL A 91 22.98 -3.89 1.82
CA VAL A 91 23.47 -4.68 0.69
C VAL A 91 22.71 -6.02 0.72
N PRO A 92 22.01 -6.42 -0.36
CA PRO A 92 21.28 -7.67 -0.37
C PRO A 92 22.27 -8.78 -0.04
N ARG A 93 22.09 -9.41 1.13
CA ARG A 93 22.86 -10.61 1.49
C ARG A 93 22.68 -11.58 0.35
N ARG A 94 23.72 -11.74 -0.49
CA ARG A 94 23.83 -12.87 -1.40
C ARG A 94 23.54 -14.08 -0.51
N ARG A 95 22.53 -14.88 -0.87
CA ARG A 95 22.24 -16.14 -0.18
C ARG A 95 23.56 -16.88 -0.12
N ASP A 96 24.19 -16.88 1.05
CA ASP A 96 25.37 -17.68 1.31
C ASP A 96 24.92 -19.09 1.01
N LYS A 97 25.48 -19.64 -0.06
CA LYS A 97 25.22 -21.03 -0.44
C LYS A 97 25.57 -21.83 0.79
N SER A 98 24.58 -22.48 1.37
CA SER A 98 24.74 -23.41 2.46
C SER A 98 25.96 -24.30 2.16
N PRO A 99 26.84 -24.59 3.13
CA PRO A 99 27.96 -25.49 2.89
C PRO A 99 27.41 -26.80 2.34
N PRO A 100 28.02 -27.39 1.29
CA PRO A 100 27.48 -28.59 0.68
C PRO A 100 27.49 -29.70 1.72
N ARG A 101 26.33 -30.32 1.91
CA ARG A 101 26.21 -31.59 2.63
C ARG A 101 27.25 -32.55 2.06
N LEU A 102 28.07 -33.13 2.94
CA LEU A 102 28.98 -34.23 2.62
C LEU A 102 28.14 -35.41 2.10
N ALA A 103 27.99 -35.49 0.78
CA ALA A 103 27.42 -36.65 0.11
C ALA A 103 28.57 -37.40 -0.56
N ALA A 104 28.85 -38.57 0.00
CA ALA A 104 29.68 -39.60 -0.57
C ALA A 104 29.20 -39.94 -2.00
N GLY A 105 30.16 -40.17 -2.91
CA GLY A 105 29.87 -40.63 -4.26
C GLY A 105 30.63 -39.84 -5.32
N ALA A 106 31.89 -40.23 -5.54
CA ALA A 106 32.70 -39.73 -6.63
C ALA A 106 32.09 -40.10 -7.99
N SER A 107 31.92 -39.10 -8.87
CA SER A 107 31.80 -39.28 -10.32
C SER A 107 32.63 -38.18 -10.98
N PRO A 108 33.52 -38.49 -11.96
CA PRO A 108 34.44 -37.50 -12.53
C PRO A 108 33.70 -36.68 -13.57
N HIS A 109 32.96 -35.67 -13.14
CA HIS A 109 32.25 -34.77 -14.04
C HIS A 109 33.12 -33.57 -14.40
N SER A 110 33.69 -33.64 -15.62
CA SER A 110 34.13 -32.54 -16.48
C SER A 110 34.29 -31.17 -15.82
N LYS A 111 35.54 -30.69 -15.67
CA LYS A 111 35.86 -29.30 -15.35
C LYS A 111 35.24 -28.36 -16.39
N ARG A 112 33.98 -27.95 -16.17
CA ARG A 112 33.34 -26.88 -16.96
C ARG A 112 34.05 -25.59 -16.61
N ASN A 113 34.93 -25.15 -17.50
CA ASN A 113 35.46 -23.80 -17.55
C ASN A 113 34.32 -22.81 -17.33
N ARG A 114 34.26 -22.19 -16.15
CA ARG A 114 33.40 -21.04 -15.88
C ARG A 114 34.05 -19.84 -16.57
N LYS A 115 33.93 -19.77 -17.90
CA LYS A 115 34.09 -18.50 -18.61
C LYS A 115 32.90 -17.65 -18.18
N GLU A 116 33.17 -16.50 -17.59
CA GLU A 116 32.14 -15.48 -17.37
C GLU A 116 31.50 -15.21 -18.74
N LEU A 117 30.24 -15.63 -18.89
CA LEU A 117 29.52 -15.42 -20.13
C LEU A 117 29.34 -13.92 -20.26
N SER A 118 29.95 -13.33 -21.30
CA SER A 118 29.82 -11.89 -21.57
C SER A 118 28.35 -11.52 -21.62
N LEU A 119 28.04 -10.30 -21.16
CA LEU A 119 26.67 -9.78 -21.07
C LEU A 119 25.93 -9.91 -22.42
N ASP A 120 26.67 -9.71 -23.52
CA ASP A 120 26.18 -9.90 -24.89
C ASP A 120 25.82 -11.35 -25.23
N ALA A 121 26.59 -12.33 -24.75
CA ALA A 121 26.28 -13.74 -24.93
C ALA A 121 25.00 -14.14 -24.18
N VAL A 122 24.74 -13.52 -23.03
CA VAL A 122 23.51 -13.75 -22.25
C VAL A 122 22.31 -13.10 -22.93
N LEU A 123 22.45 -11.85 -23.38
CA LEU A 123 21.38 -11.09 -24.03
C LEU A 123 21.00 -11.67 -25.39
N SER A 124 21.97 -12.07 -26.21
CA SER A 124 21.72 -12.75 -27.50
C SER A 124 20.96 -14.06 -27.29
N ARG A 125 21.38 -14.87 -26.32
CA ARG A 125 20.69 -16.13 -25.98
C ARG A 125 19.27 -15.90 -25.44
N ALA A 126 19.06 -14.85 -24.66
CA ALA A 126 17.74 -14.49 -24.16
C ALA A 126 16.81 -14.04 -25.31
N ARG A 127 17.32 -13.23 -26.25
CA ARG A 127 16.59 -12.80 -27.45
C ARG A 127 16.25 -13.99 -28.37
N GLN A 128 17.17 -14.93 -28.53
CA GLN A 128 16.94 -16.16 -29.31
C GLN A 128 15.73 -16.93 -28.76
N ARG A 129 15.69 -17.17 -27.45
CA ARG A 129 14.59 -17.89 -26.79
C ARG A 129 13.25 -17.17 -26.92
N LEU A 130 13.25 -15.84 -26.91
CA LEU A 130 12.02 -15.06 -27.12
C LEU A 130 11.52 -15.16 -28.57
N ARG A 131 12.41 -15.29 -29.55
CA ARG A 131 12.02 -15.55 -30.94
C ARG A 131 11.46 -16.97 -31.09
N ASP A 132 12.13 -17.95 -30.51
CA ASP A 132 11.68 -19.35 -30.52
C ASP A 132 10.32 -19.50 -29.81
N ALA A 133 10.12 -18.79 -28.70
CA ALA A 133 8.87 -18.79 -27.93
C ALA A 133 7.74 -17.97 -28.56
N ARG A 134 8.06 -17.01 -29.45
CA ARG A 134 7.07 -16.29 -30.25
C ARG A 134 6.50 -17.13 -31.40
N GLY A 135 7.01 -18.36 -31.59
CA GLY A 135 6.72 -19.17 -32.76
C GLY A 135 7.48 -18.61 -33.95
N GLY A 136 8.27 -19.46 -34.62
CA GLY A 136 8.94 -19.10 -35.86
C GLY A 136 7.98 -18.43 -36.85
N ASP A 137 8.54 -17.59 -37.72
CA ASP A 137 7.82 -16.83 -38.76
C ASP A 137 6.52 -17.51 -39.19
N ILE A 138 5.40 -16.84 -38.95
CA ILE A 138 4.14 -17.16 -39.61
C ILE A 138 4.38 -16.95 -41.10
N MET A 139 4.76 -18.00 -41.81
CA MET A 139 4.69 -18.02 -43.27
C MET A 139 3.21 -17.99 -43.63
N VAL A 140 2.71 -16.80 -43.96
CA VAL A 140 1.44 -16.65 -44.67
C VAL A 140 1.62 -17.33 -46.03
N ARG A 141 1.01 -18.51 -46.22
CA ARG A 141 0.91 -19.12 -47.55
C ARG A 141 0.09 -18.18 -48.44
N PRO A 142 0.62 -17.69 -49.57
CA PRO A 142 -0.18 -16.91 -50.48
C PRO A 142 -1.14 -17.87 -51.20
N GLY A 143 -2.45 -17.69 -51.00
CA GLY A 143 -3.44 -18.33 -51.88
C GLY A 143 -4.64 -19.02 -51.21
N LEU A 144 -5.22 -18.48 -50.14
CA LEU A 144 -6.56 -18.93 -49.72
C LEU A 144 -7.45 -17.80 -49.18
N VAL A 145 -7.63 -16.78 -50.02
CA VAL A 145 -8.90 -16.05 -50.14
C VAL A 145 -9.01 -15.79 -51.64
N SER A 146 -9.69 -16.67 -52.36
CA SER A 146 -10.04 -16.41 -53.76
C SER A 146 -11.31 -15.54 -53.78
N GLU A 147 -11.56 -14.88 -54.92
CA GLU A 147 -12.94 -14.66 -55.34
C GLU A 147 -13.76 -15.96 -55.26
#